data_AF-A0A2M9Z725-F1
#
_entry.id   AF-A0A2M9Z725-F1
#
_cell.length_a   1.000
_cell.length_b   1.000
_cell.length_c   1.000
_cell.angle_alpha   90.00
_cell.angle_beta   90.00
_cell.angle_gamma   90.00
#
_symmetry.space_group_name_H-M   'P 1'
#
loop_
_entity.id
_entity.type
_entity.pdbx_description
1 polymer ?
#
loop_
_entity_poly.entity_id
_entity_poly.type
_entity_poly.pdbx_seq_one_letter_code
_entity_poly.pdbx_strand_id
1 'polypeptide(L)'
;MRRIFFLFLIFSFSISAAEVRLKDLAKIEGIRDNQITGYGIVVGLPGTGDTKTPMTSESMKNYLKNLGVDANLKPEQTKNIASVLITANIPSYARKGDRLDVTVSSIGDAKSLEGGVLLQSPLKTANDRIYAVASGVISFGGKADNGGGLGRASKKTVGVVHGGAIVESELKEDFFSSQRVVIRLNHQDFSLMNNVVNRIRETIPEKFGLKNDSIQALTPSEIVLEVGAGFSTKSPGLLDLLSDLENLTVESSSKAKVVINERSGVIVMGGNITIDEVAVARSGLSLSVADKNRRPTRLTRDNPPPKETFVIEEATQVGDVVEALNKVGASTRDIIAILEALKAAGALHAELEIQ
;
A
#
# COMPACT_ATOMS: atom_id res chain seq x y z
N MET A 1 2.84 35.77 -60.31
CA MET A 1 2.74 36.11 -58.87
C MET A 1 1.41 35.59 -58.33
N ARG A 2 1.42 34.52 -57.54
CA ARG A 2 0.24 34.04 -56.79
C ARG A 2 0.76 33.56 -55.44
N ARG A 3 0.50 34.36 -54.39
CA ARG A 3 0.94 34.11 -53.02
C ARG A 3 0.06 33.01 -52.43
N ILE A 4 0.66 31.86 -52.13
CA ILE A 4 0.05 30.79 -51.32
C ILE A 4 0.31 31.16 -49.86
N PHE A 5 -0.76 31.45 -49.13
CA PHE A 5 -0.74 31.75 -47.70
C PHE A 5 -0.83 30.41 -46.96
N PHE A 6 0.29 29.94 -46.40
CA PHE A 6 0.36 28.73 -45.60
C PHE A 6 -0.14 29.07 -44.20
N LEU A 7 -1.37 28.67 -43.88
CA LEU A 7 -1.96 28.82 -42.54
C LEU A 7 -1.34 27.74 -41.63
N PHE A 8 -0.42 28.15 -40.76
CA PHE A 8 0.22 27.27 -39.79
C PHE A 8 -0.77 27.02 -38.64
N LEU A 9 -1.42 25.85 -38.65
CA LEU A 9 -2.30 25.39 -37.57
C LEU A 9 -1.42 25.01 -36.37
N ILE A 10 -1.33 25.91 -35.39
CA ILE A 10 -0.69 25.63 -34.09
C ILE A 10 -1.59 24.65 -33.34
N PHE A 11 -1.24 23.37 -33.41
CA PHE A 11 -1.81 22.33 -32.55
C PHE A 11 -1.20 22.53 -31.16
N SER A 12 -1.91 23.25 -30.29
CA SER A 12 -1.58 23.29 -28.87
C SER A 12 -1.76 21.88 -28.32
N PHE A 13 -0.66 21.17 -28.11
CA PHE A 13 -0.65 19.90 -27.38
C PHE A 13 -0.99 20.24 -25.92
N SER A 14 -2.28 20.13 -25.57
CA SER A 14 -2.68 20.15 -24.16
C SER A 14 -2.06 18.91 -23.51
N ILE A 15 -1.10 19.13 -22.61
CA ILE A 15 -0.54 18.10 -21.75
C ILE A 15 -1.70 17.59 -20.89
N SER A 16 -2.25 16.42 -21.22
CA SER A 16 -3.29 15.79 -20.43
C SER A 16 -2.68 15.40 -19.10
N ALA A 17 -3.10 16.05 -18.01
CA ALA A 17 -2.84 15.54 -16.67
C ALA A 17 -3.44 14.13 -16.58
N ALA A 18 -2.76 13.24 -15.85
CA ALA A 18 -3.26 11.89 -15.66
C ALA A 18 -4.51 11.96 -14.76
N GLU A 19 -5.67 11.62 -15.33
CA GLU A 19 -6.89 11.42 -14.55
C GLU A 19 -6.77 10.10 -13.77
N VAL A 20 -6.89 10.20 -12.45
CA VAL A 20 -6.88 9.04 -11.55
C VAL A 20 -8.17 9.06 -10.74
N ARG A 21 -8.71 7.87 -10.41
CA ARG A 21 -9.93 7.77 -9.62
C ARG A 21 -9.62 8.08 -8.16
N LEU A 22 -10.57 8.72 -7.48
CA LEU A 22 -10.40 9.10 -6.08
C LEU A 22 -10.14 7.88 -5.17
N LYS A 23 -10.73 6.71 -5.45
CA LYS A 23 -10.47 5.48 -4.69
C LYS A 23 -9.02 4.98 -4.74
N ASP A 24 -8.26 5.37 -5.76
CA ASP A 24 -6.84 5.02 -5.88
C ASP A 24 -5.95 6.03 -5.11
N LEU A 25 -6.47 7.22 -4.84
CA LEU A 25 -5.76 8.34 -4.20
C LEU A 25 -6.13 8.52 -2.72
N ALA A 26 -7.29 8.02 -2.30
CA ALA A 26 -7.87 8.30 -1.00
C ALA A 26 -8.69 7.12 -0.46
N LYS A 27 -8.97 7.16 0.84
CA LYS A 27 -9.87 6.23 1.54
C LYS A 27 -11.00 7.01 2.19
N ILE A 28 -12.19 6.44 2.16
CA ILE A 28 -13.33 6.96 2.93
C ILE A 28 -13.19 6.45 4.37
N GLU A 29 -13.19 7.37 5.33
CA GLU A 29 -13.10 7.04 6.75
C GLU A 29 -14.35 6.28 7.21
N GLY A 30 -14.15 5.31 8.10
CA GLY A 30 -15.21 4.47 8.61
C GLY A 30 -15.37 3.14 7.88
N ILE A 31 -14.72 2.92 6.74
CA ILE A 31 -14.67 1.59 6.12
C ILE A 31 -13.31 0.98 6.41
N ARG A 32 -13.23 0.18 7.48
CA ARG A 32 -11.99 -0.48 7.91
C ARG A 32 -12.22 -1.90 8.39
N ASP A 33 -11.27 -2.76 8.09
CA ASP A 33 -11.21 -4.07 8.71
C ASP A 33 -10.89 -3.92 10.19
N ASN A 34 -11.61 -4.67 11.02
CA ASN A 34 -11.35 -4.75 12.45
C ASN A 34 -10.66 -6.08 12.74
N GLN A 35 -9.54 -6.03 13.48
CA GLN A 35 -8.86 -7.25 13.87
C GLN A 35 -9.56 -7.89 15.07
N ILE A 36 -9.83 -9.18 14.97
CA ILE A 36 -10.33 -10.03 16.04
C ILE A 36 -9.29 -11.11 16.34
N THR A 37 -9.14 -11.42 17.62
CA THR A 37 -8.19 -12.42 18.10
C THR A 37 -8.89 -13.41 19.02
N GLY A 38 -8.38 -14.63 19.09
CA GLY A 38 -8.90 -15.66 19.96
C GLY A 38 -7.82 -16.64 20.38
N TYR A 39 -8.11 -17.34 21.46
CA TYR A 39 -7.30 -18.45 21.93
C TYR A 39 -8.02 -19.75 21.60
N GLY A 40 -7.30 -20.71 21.03
CA GLY A 40 -7.89 -21.98 20.61
C GLY A 40 -7.01 -23.18 20.90
N ILE A 41 -7.57 -24.35 20.60
CA ILE A 41 -6.93 -25.65 20.75
C ILE A 41 -6.98 -26.36 19.42
N VAL A 42 -5.84 -26.87 18.96
CA VAL A 42 -5.74 -27.73 17.79
C VAL A 42 -5.58 -29.16 18.25
N VAL A 43 -6.32 -30.09 17.65
CA VAL A 43 -6.28 -31.52 17.96
C VAL A 43 -5.98 -32.35 16.71
N GLY A 44 -5.64 -33.62 16.88
CA GLY A 44 -5.38 -34.54 15.77
C GLY A 44 -3.94 -34.48 15.24
N LEU A 45 -3.04 -33.82 15.96
CA LEU A 45 -1.64 -33.70 15.55
C LEU A 45 -0.91 -35.06 15.66
N PRO A 46 -0.08 -35.45 14.69
CA PRO A 46 0.62 -36.74 14.67
C PRO A 46 1.85 -36.75 15.58
N GLY A 47 1.66 -36.49 16.87
CA GLY A 47 2.76 -36.42 17.85
C GLY A 47 3.61 -35.15 17.76
N THR A 48 3.14 -34.14 17.03
CA THR A 48 3.80 -32.85 16.81
C THR A 48 3.22 -31.70 17.65
N GLY A 49 2.27 -31.98 18.53
CA GLY A 49 1.69 -31.03 19.48
C GLY A 49 2.63 -30.64 20.61
N ASP A 50 2.07 -29.94 21.60
CA ASP A 50 2.81 -29.45 22.76
C ASP A 50 3.26 -30.59 23.67
N THR A 51 4.41 -30.42 24.32
CA THR A 51 4.98 -31.45 25.23
C THR A 51 5.28 -30.93 26.62
N LYS A 52 5.53 -29.63 26.77
CA LYS A 52 5.94 -29.01 28.04
C LYS A 52 5.14 -27.75 28.33
N THR A 53 3.92 -27.67 27.84
CA THR A 53 3.06 -26.48 27.93
C THR A 53 1.85 -26.77 28.83
N PRO A 54 1.90 -26.42 30.13
CA PRO A 54 0.79 -26.67 31.07
C PRO A 54 -0.54 -26.03 30.63
N MET A 55 -0.44 -24.85 30.01
CA MET A 55 -1.57 -24.12 29.46
C MET A 55 -2.39 -24.97 28.47
N THR A 56 -1.75 -25.83 27.67
CA THR A 56 -2.42 -26.70 26.70
C THR A 56 -3.26 -27.77 27.39
N SER A 57 -2.70 -28.44 28.42
CA SER A 57 -3.44 -29.43 29.21
C SER A 57 -4.60 -28.82 29.99
N GLU A 58 -4.41 -27.64 30.59
CA GLU A 58 -5.48 -26.93 31.32
C GLU A 58 -6.60 -26.47 30.40
N SER A 59 -6.24 -25.95 29.21
CA SER A 59 -7.21 -25.51 28.22
C SER A 59 -8.06 -26.67 27.72
N MET A 60 -7.44 -27.82 27.42
CA MET A 60 -8.16 -29.01 26.99
C MET A 60 -9.05 -29.56 28.12
N LYS A 61 -8.57 -29.54 29.37
CA LYS A 61 -9.38 -29.91 30.53
C LYS A 61 -10.61 -29.01 30.66
N ASN A 62 -10.46 -27.70 30.52
CA ASN A 62 -11.57 -26.74 30.57
C ASN A 62 -12.55 -26.95 29.41
N TYR A 63 -12.04 -27.21 28.20
CA TYR A 63 -12.86 -27.52 27.04
C TYR A 63 -13.71 -28.78 27.27
N LEU A 64 -13.10 -29.88 27.72
CA LEU A 64 -13.79 -31.14 28.03
C LEU A 64 -14.77 -30.98 29.18
N LYS A 65 -14.41 -30.23 30.22
CA LYS A 65 -15.30 -29.92 31.35
C LYS A 65 -16.57 -29.20 30.90
N ASN A 66 -16.47 -28.26 29.96
CA ASN A 66 -17.64 -27.58 29.38
C ASN A 66 -18.54 -28.52 28.56
N LEU A 67 -18.01 -29.65 28.10
CA LEU A 67 -18.77 -30.72 27.45
C LEU A 67 -19.28 -31.79 28.43
N GLY A 68 -19.08 -31.60 29.75
CA GLY A 68 -19.50 -32.54 30.78
C GLY A 68 -18.56 -33.73 30.98
N VAL A 69 -17.34 -33.67 30.44
CA VAL A 69 -16.31 -34.71 30.59
C VAL A 69 -15.25 -34.25 31.59
N ASP A 70 -15.10 -34.97 32.70
CA ASP A 70 -13.98 -34.73 33.61
C ASP A 70 -12.73 -35.45 33.12
N ALA A 71 -11.69 -34.66 32.80
CA ALA A 71 -10.44 -35.16 32.28
C ALA A 71 -9.27 -34.71 33.15
N ASN A 72 -8.35 -35.64 33.41
CA ASN A 72 -7.11 -35.36 34.11
C ASN A 72 -5.92 -35.53 33.15
N LEU A 73 -5.67 -34.51 32.33
CA LEU A 73 -4.59 -34.49 31.35
C LEU A 73 -3.32 -33.92 31.98
N LYS A 74 -2.22 -34.67 31.91
CA LYS A 74 -0.87 -34.17 32.26
C LYS A 74 -0.23 -33.49 31.04
N PRO A 75 0.66 -32.49 31.22
CA PRO A 75 1.33 -31.81 30.10
C PRO A 75 2.08 -32.76 29.14
N GLU A 76 2.63 -33.86 29.63
CA GLU A 76 3.36 -34.84 28.83
C GLU A 76 2.45 -35.63 27.85
N GLN A 77 1.13 -35.60 28.07
CA GLN A 77 0.12 -36.32 27.30
C GLN A 77 -0.47 -35.48 26.16
N THR A 78 -0.02 -34.24 25.95
CA THR A 78 -0.59 -33.33 24.94
C THR A 78 0.09 -33.41 23.57
N LYS A 79 0.84 -34.48 23.27
CA LYS A 79 1.56 -34.63 21.98
C LYS A 79 0.68 -34.56 20.73
N ASN A 80 -0.63 -34.76 20.88
CA ASN A 80 -1.63 -34.68 19.81
C ASN A 80 -2.46 -33.39 19.85
N ILE A 81 -2.12 -32.45 20.72
CA ILE A 81 -2.85 -31.21 20.99
C ILE A 81 -1.87 -30.03 20.97
N ALA A 82 -2.28 -28.87 20.46
CA ALA A 82 -1.51 -27.64 20.58
C ALA A 82 -2.38 -26.47 20.97
N SER A 83 -1.85 -25.60 21.83
CA SER A 83 -2.45 -24.28 22.07
C SER A 83 -2.08 -23.33 20.94
N VAL A 84 -3.07 -22.57 20.48
CA VAL A 84 -2.90 -21.66 19.34
C VAL A 84 -3.54 -20.29 19.58
N LEU A 85 -2.92 -19.28 18.98
CA LEU A 85 -3.53 -17.97 18.78
C LEU A 85 -4.21 -17.96 17.41
N ILE A 86 -5.40 -17.39 17.37
CA ILE A 86 -6.21 -17.25 16.17
C ILE A 86 -6.37 -15.76 15.89
N THR A 87 -6.11 -15.34 14.66
CA THR A 87 -6.34 -13.96 14.23
C THR A 87 -7.18 -13.95 12.95
N ALA A 88 -8.09 -12.98 12.86
CA ALA A 88 -8.85 -12.71 11.65
C ALA A 88 -9.17 -11.23 11.53
N ASN A 89 -9.49 -10.83 10.31
CA ASN A 89 -9.99 -9.50 9.99
C ASN A 89 -11.49 -9.63 9.69
N ILE A 90 -12.31 -8.88 10.43
CA ILE A 90 -13.74 -8.78 10.20
C ILE A 90 -14.03 -7.45 9.48
N PRO A 91 -14.60 -7.47 8.25
CA PRO A 91 -15.02 -6.26 7.54
C PRO A 91 -16.09 -5.48 8.31
N SER A 92 -16.15 -4.15 8.14
CA SER A 92 -17.10 -3.29 8.86
C SER A 92 -18.57 -3.64 8.61
N TYR A 93 -18.88 -4.17 7.42
CA TYR A 93 -20.23 -4.55 7.00
C TYR A 93 -20.49 -6.07 7.04
N ALA A 94 -19.63 -6.83 7.73
CA ALA A 94 -19.83 -8.26 7.90
C ALA A 94 -21.14 -8.53 8.65
N ARG A 95 -21.95 -9.43 8.10
CA ARG A 95 -23.26 -9.82 8.64
C ARG A 95 -23.16 -11.12 9.41
N LYS A 96 -24.13 -11.33 10.30
CA LYS A 96 -24.26 -12.62 10.98
C LYS A 96 -24.39 -13.75 9.95
N GLY A 97 -23.54 -14.77 10.08
CA GLY A 97 -23.45 -15.91 9.16
C GLY A 97 -22.37 -15.78 8.09
N ASP A 98 -21.76 -14.60 7.90
CA ASP A 98 -20.63 -14.44 6.99
C ASP A 98 -19.45 -15.30 7.46
N ARG A 99 -18.68 -15.81 6.47
CA ARG A 99 -17.52 -16.65 6.73
C ARG A 99 -16.23 -15.86 6.54
N LEU A 100 -15.30 -16.03 7.47
CA LEU A 100 -14.00 -15.36 7.46
C LEU A 100 -12.87 -16.40 7.47
N ASP A 101 -11.79 -16.08 6.78
CA ASP A 101 -10.53 -16.80 6.90
C ASP A 101 -9.87 -16.44 8.23
N VAL A 102 -9.29 -17.45 8.89
CA VAL A 102 -8.54 -17.26 10.14
C VAL A 102 -7.13 -17.77 10.00
N THR A 103 -6.17 -17.03 10.55
CA THR A 103 -4.79 -17.48 10.70
C THR A 103 -4.64 -18.11 12.07
N VAL A 104 -4.05 -19.30 12.12
CA VAL A 104 -3.83 -20.08 13.34
C VAL A 104 -2.34 -20.25 13.54
N SER A 105 -1.83 -19.82 14.70
CA SER A 105 -0.40 -19.85 15.03
C SER A 105 -0.18 -20.57 16.35
N SER A 106 0.76 -21.51 16.38
CA SER A 106 1.18 -22.15 17.63
C SER A 106 1.79 -21.12 18.59
N ILE A 107 1.39 -21.18 19.86
CA ILE A 107 1.97 -20.36 20.94
C ILE A 107 2.78 -21.20 21.94
N GLY A 108 2.64 -22.52 21.90
CA GLY A 108 3.38 -23.46 22.72
C GLY A 108 4.65 -24.00 22.04
N ASP A 109 5.06 -25.19 22.46
CA ASP A 109 6.24 -25.91 21.98
C ASP A 109 5.95 -26.92 20.85
N ALA A 110 4.75 -26.88 20.26
CA ALA A 110 4.38 -27.72 19.13
C ALA A 110 5.37 -27.62 17.96
N LYS A 111 5.75 -28.78 17.43
CA LYS A 111 6.68 -28.92 16.29
C LYS A 111 6.02 -28.59 14.96
N SER A 112 4.72 -28.89 14.83
CA SER A 112 3.93 -28.65 13.63
C SER A 112 2.44 -28.75 13.95
N LEU A 113 1.65 -27.89 13.30
CA LEU A 113 0.19 -27.91 13.29
C LEU A 113 -0.39 -28.72 12.10
N GLU A 114 0.47 -29.35 11.29
CA GLU A 114 0.06 -30.13 10.11
C GLU A 114 -0.82 -31.33 10.49
N GLY A 115 -1.92 -31.51 9.75
CA GLY A 115 -2.94 -32.53 10.04
C GLY A 115 -3.87 -32.17 11.20
N GLY A 116 -3.66 -31.01 11.84
CA GLY A 116 -4.47 -30.54 12.95
C GLY A 116 -5.84 -29.98 12.54
N VAL A 117 -6.79 -30.08 13.47
CA VAL A 117 -8.11 -29.45 13.38
C VAL A 117 -8.25 -28.47 14.54
N LEU A 118 -8.58 -27.22 14.21
CA LEU A 118 -8.92 -26.19 15.18
C LEU A 118 -10.31 -26.48 15.78
N LEU A 119 -10.35 -26.63 17.11
CA LEU A 119 -11.60 -26.72 17.86
C LEU A 119 -12.31 -25.36 17.89
N GLN A 120 -13.63 -25.42 18.06
CA GLN A 120 -14.47 -24.22 18.12
C GLN A 120 -13.95 -23.23 19.16
N SER A 121 -13.55 -22.05 18.69
CA SER A 121 -12.85 -21.04 19.48
C SER A 121 -13.45 -19.65 19.23
N PRO A 122 -13.84 -18.91 20.28
CA PRO A 122 -14.42 -17.57 20.11
C PRO A 122 -13.33 -16.54 19.76
N LEU A 123 -13.65 -15.64 18.83
CA LEU A 123 -12.83 -14.51 18.44
C LEU A 123 -13.44 -13.20 18.95
N LYS A 124 -12.61 -12.40 19.60
CA LYS A 124 -12.99 -11.17 20.29
C LYS A 124 -12.13 -9.99 19.84
N THR A 125 -12.63 -8.77 20.03
CA THR A 125 -11.77 -7.57 19.97
C THR A 125 -11.27 -7.21 21.37
N ALA A 126 -10.57 -6.07 21.50
CA ALA A 126 -10.10 -5.55 22.79
C ALA A 126 -11.22 -5.26 23.80
N ASN A 127 -12.49 -5.22 23.39
CA ASN A 127 -13.64 -5.00 24.28
C ASN A 127 -14.26 -6.28 24.87
N ASP A 128 -13.59 -7.44 24.69
CA ASP A 128 -14.02 -8.76 25.17
C ASP A 128 -15.32 -9.33 24.58
N ARG A 129 -15.94 -8.64 23.61
CA ARG A 129 -17.14 -9.12 22.92
C ARG A 129 -16.76 -10.12 21.85
N ILE A 130 -17.51 -11.23 21.76
CA ILE A 130 -17.36 -12.23 20.72
C ILE A 130 -18.02 -11.73 19.44
N TYR A 131 -17.25 -11.67 18.35
CA TYR A 131 -17.73 -11.23 17.03
C TYR A 131 -17.83 -12.40 16.05
N ALA A 132 -16.94 -13.38 16.17
CA ALA A 132 -16.96 -14.58 15.34
C ALA A 132 -16.53 -15.81 16.14
N VAL A 133 -16.84 -16.98 15.60
CA VAL A 133 -16.43 -18.26 16.17
C VAL A 133 -15.69 -19.05 15.09
N ALA A 134 -14.46 -19.44 15.37
CA ALA A 134 -13.57 -20.12 14.44
C ALA A 134 -13.47 -21.62 14.72
N SER A 135 -13.51 -22.44 13.65
CA SER A 135 -13.26 -23.88 13.71
C SER A 135 -12.89 -24.41 12.33
N GLY A 136 -12.17 -25.53 12.26
CA GLY A 136 -11.96 -26.25 11.00
C GLY A 136 -10.56 -26.80 10.82
N VAL A 137 -10.34 -27.45 9.67
CA VAL A 137 -9.07 -28.09 9.33
C VAL A 137 -8.05 -27.03 8.94
N ILE A 138 -6.83 -27.16 9.46
CA ILE A 138 -5.77 -26.19 9.18
C ILE A 138 -5.10 -26.55 7.85
N SER A 139 -5.08 -25.58 6.94
CA SER A 139 -4.36 -25.63 5.67
C SER A 139 -3.05 -24.86 5.77
N PHE A 140 -2.07 -25.24 4.96
CA PHE A 140 -0.76 -24.60 4.89
C PHE A 140 -0.47 -24.20 3.44
N GLY A 141 -0.03 -22.95 3.22
CA GLY A 141 0.43 -22.49 1.91
C GLY A 141 1.68 -23.26 1.46
N GLY A 142 1.69 -23.72 0.20
CA GLY A 142 2.63 -24.75 -0.29
C GLY A 142 4.10 -24.35 -0.36
N LYS A 143 5.00 -25.28 -0.02
CA LYS A 143 5.83 -26.11 -0.93
C LYS A 143 6.62 -27.03 0.01
N ALA A 144 6.39 -28.35 -0.07
CA ALA A 144 7.29 -29.28 0.60
C ALA A 144 8.67 -29.06 -0.02
N ASP A 145 9.66 -28.79 0.82
CA ASP A 145 11.04 -28.53 0.40
C ASP A 145 11.64 -29.85 -0.12
N ASN A 146 11.25 -30.25 -1.33
CA ASN A 146 11.79 -31.40 -2.06
C ASN A 146 13.06 -31.00 -2.82
N GLY A 147 13.88 -30.13 -2.22
CA GLY A 147 15.25 -29.87 -2.67
C GLY A 147 16.17 -30.91 -2.04
N GLY A 148 16.74 -31.79 -2.85
CA GLY A 148 17.55 -32.95 -2.45
C GLY A 148 18.89 -32.64 -1.75
N GLY A 149 18.86 -31.94 -0.62
CA GLY A 149 20.03 -31.78 0.24
C GLY A 149 19.63 -31.46 1.67
N LEU A 150 19.70 -32.47 2.57
CA LEU A 150 19.59 -32.37 4.05
C LEU A 150 18.72 -31.21 4.58
N GLY A 151 17.59 -30.96 3.90
CA GLY A 151 16.76 -29.79 4.09
C GLY A 151 15.96 -29.95 5.37
N ARG A 152 16.20 -29.05 6.33
CA ARG A 152 15.40 -28.95 7.56
C ARG A 152 13.93 -28.87 7.16
N ALA A 153 13.15 -29.91 7.48
CA ALA A 153 11.71 -29.90 7.28
C ALA A 153 11.13 -28.57 7.81
N SER A 154 10.54 -27.78 6.92
CA SER A 154 9.96 -26.49 7.28
C SER A 154 8.89 -26.71 8.35
N LYS A 155 9.07 -26.10 9.52
CA LYS A 155 8.14 -26.25 10.65
C LYS A 155 6.86 -25.50 10.32
N LYS A 156 5.80 -26.24 9.97
CA LYS A 156 4.45 -25.73 9.71
C LYS A 156 3.74 -25.37 11.02
N THR A 157 4.16 -24.30 11.69
CA THR A 157 3.60 -23.82 12.98
C THR A 157 2.56 -22.71 12.82
N VAL A 158 2.37 -22.21 11.59
CA VAL A 158 1.35 -21.23 11.22
C VAL A 158 0.59 -21.78 10.02
N GLY A 159 -0.75 -21.77 10.10
CA GLY A 159 -1.63 -22.20 9.03
C GLY A 159 -2.88 -21.33 8.94
N VAL A 160 -3.71 -21.61 7.95
CA VAL A 160 -4.95 -20.87 7.67
C VAL A 160 -6.12 -21.84 7.68
N VAL A 161 -7.24 -21.45 8.28
CA VAL A 161 -8.52 -22.14 8.11
C VAL A 161 -9.40 -21.26 7.23
N HIS A 162 -9.56 -21.67 5.97
CA HIS A 162 -10.37 -20.93 4.99
C HIS A 162 -11.86 -21.03 5.33
N GLY A 163 -12.54 -19.88 5.40
CA GLY A 163 -13.94 -19.78 5.82
C GLY A 163 -14.22 -20.44 7.18
N GLY A 164 -13.21 -20.54 8.04
CA GLY A 164 -13.29 -21.26 9.32
C GLY A 164 -14.02 -20.48 10.42
N ALA A 165 -14.05 -19.16 10.33
CA ALA A 165 -14.80 -18.31 11.25
C ALA A 165 -16.20 -18.00 10.71
N ILE A 166 -17.19 -18.05 11.59
CA ILE A 166 -18.56 -17.60 11.33
C ILE A 166 -18.84 -16.37 12.18
N VAL A 167 -19.32 -15.30 11.56
CA VAL A 167 -19.67 -14.06 12.26
C VAL A 167 -20.95 -14.26 13.08
N GLU A 168 -20.89 -14.00 14.38
CA GLU A 168 -22.01 -14.13 15.33
C GLU A 168 -22.63 -12.77 15.71
N SER A 169 -21.83 -11.71 15.67
CA SER A 169 -22.26 -10.35 15.98
C SER A 169 -21.74 -9.37 14.94
N GLU A 170 -22.65 -8.55 14.44
CA GLU A 170 -22.33 -7.42 13.56
C GLU A 170 -21.58 -6.34 14.34
N LEU A 171 -20.71 -5.63 13.64
CA LEU A 171 -20.09 -4.41 14.15
C LEU A 171 -21.15 -3.30 14.10
N LYS A 172 -21.60 -2.86 15.27
CA LYS A 172 -22.49 -1.70 15.42
C LYS A 172 -21.66 -0.40 15.33
N GLU A 173 -21.01 -0.17 14.20
CA GLU A 173 -20.34 1.10 13.93
C GLU A 173 -21.24 1.94 13.03
N ASP A 174 -21.76 3.05 13.57
CA ASP A 174 -22.56 4.02 12.80
C ASP A 174 -21.64 5.13 12.31
N PHE A 175 -20.77 4.79 11.36
CA PHE A 175 -19.70 5.67 10.88
C PHE A 175 -20.22 7.00 10.33
N PHE A 176 -21.43 7.00 9.78
CA PHE A 176 -22.07 8.18 9.19
C PHE A 176 -23.16 8.78 10.11
N SER A 177 -23.26 8.34 11.36
CA SER A 177 -24.17 8.93 12.38
C SER A 177 -23.99 10.44 12.53
N SER A 178 -22.75 10.91 12.36
CA SER A 178 -22.41 12.33 12.44
C SER A 178 -22.82 13.15 11.20
N GLN A 179 -23.53 12.54 10.23
CA GLN A 179 -23.97 13.18 8.99
C GLN A 179 -22.81 13.78 8.18
N ARG A 180 -21.62 13.16 8.33
CA ARG A 180 -20.38 13.57 7.69
C ARG A 180 -19.74 12.37 7.03
N VAL A 181 -19.26 12.59 5.81
CA VAL A 181 -18.37 11.68 5.09
C VAL A 181 -16.98 12.29 5.14
N VAL A 182 -16.00 11.54 5.65
CA VAL A 182 -14.61 12.00 5.70
C VAL A 182 -13.81 11.22 4.68
N ILE A 183 -13.07 11.93 3.84
CA ILE A 183 -12.19 11.38 2.82
C ILE A 183 -10.75 11.71 3.21
N ARG A 184 -9.91 10.69 3.29
CA ARG A 184 -8.51 10.81 3.65
C ARG A 184 -7.60 10.45 2.48
N LEU A 185 -6.81 11.41 2.00
CA LEU A 185 -5.82 11.15 0.95
C LEU A 185 -4.69 10.25 1.47
N ASN A 186 -4.18 9.38 0.59
CA ASN A 186 -3.08 8.47 0.89
C ASN A 186 -1.75 9.21 1.10
N HIS A 187 -1.57 10.36 0.43
CA HIS A 187 -0.41 11.22 0.51
C HIS A 187 -0.81 12.66 0.83
N GLN A 188 0.03 13.37 1.59
CA GLN A 188 -0.18 14.79 1.89
C GLN A 188 0.29 15.62 0.71
N ASP A 189 -0.65 16.20 -0.03
CA ASP A 189 -0.38 17.08 -1.17
C ASP A 189 -1.48 18.15 -1.27
N PHE A 190 -1.10 19.42 -1.11
CA PHE A 190 -2.01 20.56 -1.10
C PHE A 190 -2.65 20.82 -2.47
N SER A 191 -1.92 20.59 -3.56
CA SER A 191 -2.42 20.78 -4.92
C SER A 191 -3.44 19.69 -5.26
N LEU A 192 -3.10 18.44 -4.95
CA LEU A 192 -4.03 17.33 -5.12
C LEU A 192 -5.29 17.52 -4.26
N MET A 193 -5.12 17.93 -3.00
CA MET A 193 -6.22 18.24 -2.10
C MET A 193 -7.19 19.26 -2.71
N ASN A 194 -6.67 20.40 -3.19
CA ASN A 194 -7.49 21.43 -3.82
C ASN A 194 -8.18 20.91 -5.09
N ASN A 195 -7.50 20.14 -5.93
CA ASN A 195 -8.07 19.54 -7.13
C ASN A 195 -9.23 18.60 -6.79
N VAL A 196 -9.05 17.72 -5.80
CA VAL A 196 -10.09 16.80 -5.34
C VAL A 196 -11.30 17.58 -4.82
N VAL A 197 -11.09 18.56 -3.95
CA VAL A 197 -12.17 19.36 -3.36
C VAL A 197 -12.95 20.12 -4.43
N ASN A 198 -12.26 20.77 -5.38
CA ASN A 198 -12.91 21.49 -6.47
C ASN A 198 -13.75 20.54 -7.33
N ARG A 199 -13.19 19.37 -7.66
CA ARG A 199 -13.87 18.37 -8.47
C ARG A 199 -15.12 17.80 -7.79
N ILE A 200 -15.05 17.57 -6.47
CA ILE A 200 -16.21 17.16 -5.67
C ILE A 200 -17.29 18.26 -5.72
N ARG A 201 -16.94 19.54 -5.49
CA ARG A 201 -17.88 20.67 -5.51
C ARG A 201 -18.56 20.88 -6.85
N GLU A 202 -17.91 20.53 -7.96
CA GLU A 202 -18.49 20.61 -9.30
C GLU A 202 -19.50 19.50 -9.58
N THR A 203 -19.25 18.28 -9.10
CA THR A 203 -19.95 17.08 -9.61
C THR A 203 -21.01 16.54 -8.65
N ILE A 204 -20.77 16.66 -7.34
CA ILE A 204 -21.57 15.96 -6.31
C ILE A 204 -22.79 16.78 -5.86
N PRO A 205 -22.69 18.10 -5.56
CA PRO A 205 -23.77 18.85 -4.94
C PRO A 205 -25.10 18.85 -5.71
N GLU A 206 -25.06 19.00 -7.03
CA GLU A 206 -26.25 19.06 -7.88
C GLU A 206 -27.04 17.73 -7.85
N LYS A 207 -26.33 16.59 -7.88
CA LYS A 207 -26.95 15.26 -7.93
C LYS A 207 -27.59 14.85 -6.59
N PHE A 208 -27.01 15.30 -5.48
CA PHE A 208 -27.40 14.86 -4.14
C PHE A 208 -28.09 15.94 -3.30
N GLY A 209 -28.33 17.14 -3.86
CA GLY A 209 -28.95 18.25 -3.15
C GLY A 209 -28.10 18.81 -2.01
N LEU A 210 -26.78 18.66 -2.10
CA LEU A 210 -25.85 19.18 -1.11
C LEU A 210 -25.48 20.64 -1.42
N LYS A 211 -24.94 21.37 -0.45
CA LYS A 211 -24.43 22.74 -0.65
C LYS A 211 -22.92 22.69 -0.88
N ASN A 212 -22.38 23.53 -1.75
CA ASN A 212 -20.93 23.57 -2.00
C ASN A 212 -20.12 23.87 -0.73
N ASP A 213 -20.68 24.67 0.19
CA ASP A 213 -20.08 25.03 1.48
C ASP A 213 -19.99 23.84 2.46
N SER A 214 -20.69 22.74 2.15
CA SER A 214 -20.68 21.51 2.95
C SER A 214 -19.42 20.66 2.70
N ILE A 215 -18.57 21.04 1.73
CA ILE A 215 -17.34 20.33 1.37
C ILE A 215 -16.14 21.19 1.78
N GLN A 216 -15.37 20.72 2.76
CA GLN A 216 -14.25 21.47 3.34
C GLN A 216 -13.01 20.59 3.47
N ALA A 217 -11.84 21.10 3.05
CA ALA A 217 -10.57 20.52 3.44
C ALA A 217 -10.18 21.06 4.82
N LEU A 218 -10.05 20.16 5.81
CA LEU A 218 -9.63 20.53 7.17
C LEU A 218 -8.11 20.44 7.32
N THR A 219 -7.48 19.49 6.65
CA THR A 219 -6.04 19.27 6.67
C THR A 219 -5.52 18.96 5.26
N PRO A 220 -4.19 18.92 5.02
CA PRO A 220 -3.61 18.59 3.71
C PRO A 220 -3.94 17.19 3.20
N SER A 221 -4.56 16.34 4.02
CA SER A 221 -4.98 14.98 3.66
C SER A 221 -6.42 14.67 4.04
N GLU A 222 -7.20 15.60 4.58
CA GLU A 222 -8.55 15.34 5.10
C GLU A 222 -9.59 16.28 4.50
N ILE A 223 -10.61 15.70 3.87
CA ILE A 223 -11.77 16.39 3.32
C ILE A 223 -13.01 15.91 4.07
N VAL A 224 -13.82 16.84 4.54
CA VAL A 224 -15.09 16.57 5.21
C VAL A 224 -16.23 17.05 4.33
N LEU A 225 -17.20 16.16 4.11
CA LEU A 225 -18.44 16.43 3.40
C LEU A 225 -19.58 16.32 4.41
N GLU A 226 -20.25 17.43 4.71
CA GLU A 226 -21.49 17.43 5.48
C GLU A 226 -22.65 17.07 4.54
N VAL A 227 -23.26 15.90 4.77
CA VAL A 227 -24.30 15.32 3.92
C VAL A 227 -25.71 15.53 4.48
N GLY A 228 -25.82 15.84 5.77
CA GLY A 228 -27.10 16.08 6.44
C GLY A 228 -27.92 14.81 6.72
N ALA A 229 -29.10 14.99 7.32
CA ALA A 229 -29.90 13.90 7.90
C ALA A 229 -30.45 12.86 6.89
N GLY A 230 -30.47 13.17 5.59
CA GLY A 230 -30.95 12.26 4.53
C GLY A 230 -29.99 11.10 4.20
N PHE A 231 -28.75 11.18 4.68
CA PHE A 231 -27.67 10.25 4.34
C PHE A 231 -27.25 9.40 5.55
N SER A 232 -28.21 8.70 6.14
CA SER A 232 -27.96 7.70 7.20
C SER A 232 -27.22 6.47 6.64
N THR A 233 -26.51 5.73 7.50
CA THR A 233 -25.72 4.52 7.20
C THR A 233 -26.45 3.41 6.42
N LYS A 234 -27.78 3.47 6.29
CA LYS A 234 -28.60 2.53 5.49
C LYS A 234 -29.38 3.19 4.34
N SER A 235 -29.12 4.47 4.05
CA SER A 235 -29.79 5.19 2.97
C SER A 235 -29.19 4.79 1.62
N PRO A 236 -30.01 4.41 0.61
CA PRO A 236 -29.54 4.19 -0.75
C PRO A 236 -28.76 5.39 -1.30
N GLY A 237 -29.20 6.61 -0.95
CA GLY A 237 -28.52 7.84 -1.39
C GLY A 237 -27.10 7.99 -0.85
N LEU A 238 -26.80 7.45 0.34
CA LEU A 238 -25.43 7.41 0.85
C LEU A 238 -24.58 6.43 0.07
N LEU A 239 -25.09 5.22 -0.23
CA LEU A 239 -24.34 4.27 -1.03
C LEU A 239 -24.03 4.81 -2.44
N ASP A 240 -25.01 5.47 -3.06
CA ASP A 240 -24.83 6.13 -4.36
C ASP A 240 -23.79 7.26 -4.28
N LEU A 241 -23.84 8.08 -3.22
CA LEU A 241 -22.85 9.13 -2.98
C LEU A 241 -21.44 8.56 -2.81
N LEU A 242 -21.26 7.51 -2.00
CA LEU A 242 -19.96 6.88 -1.80
C LEU A 242 -19.42 6.28 -3.10
N SER A 243 -20.28 5.64 -3.89
CA SER A 243 -19.93 5.10 -5.21
C SER A 243 -19.49 6.19 -6.20
N ASP A 244 -20.20 7.31 -6.25
CA ASP A 244 -19.83 8.44 -7.10
C ASP A 244 -18.52 9.08 -6.65
N LEU A 245 -18.31 9.21 -5.34
CA LEU A 245 -17.05 9.70 -4.77
C LEU A 245 -15.90 8.78 -5.14
N GLU A 246 -16.02 7.45 -4.98
CA GLU A 246 -14.97 6.49 -5.32
C GLU A 246 -14.58 6.53 -6.81
N ASN A 247 -15.57 6.75 -7.69
CA ASN A 247 -15.37 6.76 -9.13
C ASN A 247 -15.06 8.15 -9.71
N LEU A 248 -15.05 9.20 -8.88
CA LEU A 248 -14.70 10.56 -9.29
C LEU A 248 -13.28 10.59 -9.86
N THR A 249 -13.14 11.03 -11.10
CA THR A 249 -11.82 11.24 -11.71
C THR A 249 -11.29 12.63 -11.36
N VAL A 250 -10.06 12.65 -10.87
CA VAL A 250 -9.35 13.87 -10.44
C VAL A 250 -8.00 13.91 -11.13
N GLU A 251 -7.59 15.11 -11.55
CA GLU A 251 -6.26 15.35 -12.08
C GLU A 251 -5.21 15.16 -10.97
N SER A 252 -4.38 14.14 -11.13
CA SER A 252 -3.27 13.88 -10.21
C SER A 252 -2.02 14.60 -10.70
N SER A 253 -1.54 15.54 -9.89
CA SER A 253 -0.18 16.09 -10.01
C SER A 253 0.74 15.24 -9.16
N SER A 254 1.28 14.14 -9.72
CA SER A 254 2.33 13.40 -9.02
C SER A 254 3.64 14.20 -9.06
N LYS A 255 4.35 14.26 -7.92
CA LYS A 255 5.70 14.83 -7.90
C LYS A 255 6.61 14.01 -8.81
N ALA A 256 7.41 14.70 -9.62
CA ALA A 256 8.36 14.04 -10.48
C ALA A 256 9.40 13.28 -9.63
N LYS A 257 9.65 12.01 -9.96
CA LYS A 257 10.49 11.12 -9.12
C LYS A 257 11.39 10.23 -9.97
N VAL A 258 12.62 10.05 -9.54
CA VAL A 258 13.59 9.11 -10.09
C VAL A 258 13.85 8.02 -9.07
N VAL A 259 13.57 6.77 -9.44
CA VAL A 259 13.86 5.58 -8.63
C VAL A 259 14.97 4.80 -9.29
N ILE A 260 16.03 4.50 -8.54
CA ILE A 260 17.20 3.78 -9.05
C ILE A 260 17.44 2.57 -8.17
N ASN A 261 17.53 1.38 -8.77
CA ASN A 261 17.98 0.19 -8.08
C ASN A 261 19.49 0.02 -8.29
N GLU A 262 20.30 0.20 -7.25
CA GLU A 262 21.77 0.18 -7.38
C GLU A 262 22.26 -1.20 -7.84
N ARG A 263 21.58 -2.28 -7.39
CA ARG A 263 21.99 -3.66 -7.68
C ARG A 263 21.65 -4.08 -9.10
N SER A 264 20.45 -3.79 -9.59
CA SER A 264 20.01 -4.21 -10.93
C SER A 264 20.35 -3.20 -12.02
N GLY A 265 20.70 -1.96 -11.66
CA GLY A 265 20.93 -0.88 -12.61
C GLY A 265 19.66 -0.32 -13.26
N VAL A 266 18.48 -0.75 -12.79
CA VAL A 266 17.20 -0.26 -13.33
C VAL A 266 16.93 1.15 -12.81
N ILE A 267 16.70 2.08 -13.74
CA ILE A 267 16.34 3.48 -13.46
C ILE A 267 14.92 3.71 -14.00
N VAL A 268 14.02 4.15 -13.12
CA VAL A 268 12.63 4.49 -13.47
C VAL A 268 12.41 5.98 -13.19
N MET A 269 11.90 6.70 -14.18
CA MET A 269 11.61 8.13 -14.09
C MET A 269 10.10 8.34 -14.24
N GLY A 270 9.49 8.98 -13.25
CA GLY A 270 8.09 9.34 -13.23
C GLY A 270 7.89 10.82 -13.56
N GLY A 271 7.09 11.09 -14.59
CA GLY A 271 6.75 12.45 -15.03
C GLY A 271 7.83 13.09 -15.92
N ASN A 272 7.60 14.36 -16.27
CA ASN A 272 8.50 15.14 -17.13
C ASN A 272 9.48 15.94 -16.23
N ILE A 273 10.68 15.40 -15.99
CA ILE A 273 11.64 16.01 -15.06
C ILE A 273 12.62 16.91 -15.80
N THR A 274 12.57 18.21 -15.51
CA THR A 274 13.48 19.21 -16.07
C THR A 274 14.72 19.41 -15.20
N ILE A 275 15.83 19.77 -15.86
CA ILE A 275 17.10 20.11 -15.19
C ILE A 275 17.47 21.56 -15.52
N ASP A 276 17.83 22.35 -14.50
CA ASP A 276 18.32 23.72 -14.68
C ASP A 276 19.78 23.74 -15.16
N GLU A 277 20.25 24.90 -15.64
CA GLU A 277 21.62 25.10 -16.11
C GLU A 277 22.65 24.76 -15.01
N VAL A 278 23.46 23.72 -15.23
CA VAL A 278 24.44 23.25 -14.25
C VAL A 278 25.58 22.48 -14.92
N ALA A 279 26.79 22.71 -14.43
CA ALA A 279 27.98 21.96 -14.83
C ALA A 279 28.38 20.98 -13.71
N VAL A 280 28.54 19.71 -14.07
CA VAL A 280 28.95 18.63 -13.16
C VAL A 280 30.21 17.96 -13.72
N ALA A 281 31.32 18.06 -12.98
CA ALA A 281 32.59 17.43 -13.34
C ALA A 281 32.95 16.33 -12.33
N ARG A 282 33.28 15.14 -12.84
CA ARG A 282 33.78 13.99 -12.08
C ARG A 282 34.94 13.34 -12.84
N SER A 283 35.84 12.63 -12.15
CA SER A 283 37.05 12.04 -12.74
C SER A 283 36.77 11.27 -14.05
N GLY A 284 37.06 11.89 -15.20
CA GLY A 284 36.83 11.34 -16.55
C GLY A 284 35.49 11.68 -17.24
N LEU A 285 34.63 12.51 -16.64
CA LEU A 285 33.32 12.91 -17.19
C LEU A 285 32.96 14.37 -16.80
N SER A 286 32.52 15.21 -17.74
CA SER A 286 32.16 16.62 -17.47
C SER A 286 30.88 17.03 -18.18
N LEU A 287 29.75 16.85 -17.53
CA LEU A 287 28.43 17.26 -18.02
C LEU A 287 28.26 18.79 -17.89
N SER A 288 27.77 19.48 -18.94
CA SER A 288 27.44 20.91 -18.89
C SER A 288 26.07 21.15 -19.52
N VAL A 289 25.04 21.28 -18.67
CA VAL A 289 23.68 21.62 -19.12
C VAL A 289 23.62 23.12 -19.39
N ALA A 290 23.27 23.54 -20.62
CA ALA A 290 23.19 24.94 -21.04
C ALA A 290 21.75 25.30 -21.49
N ASP A 291 21.27 26.48 -21.10
CA ASP A 291 19.94 27.00 -21.50
C ASP A 291 19.93 27.45 -22.97
N LYS A 292 18.92 27.01 -23.72
CA LYS A 292 18.74 27.25 -25.16
C LYS A 292 18.61 28.73 -25.53
N ASN A 293 18.30 29.60 -24.57
CA ASN A 293 18.01 31.03 -24.79
C ASN A 293 19.15 32.00 -24.48
N ARG A 294 20.32 31.52 -24.07
CA ARG A 294 21.51 32.39 -23.93
C ARG A 294 22.58 31.92 -24.91
N ARG A 295 22.90 32.80 -25.87
CA ARG A 295 24.00 32.58 -26.82
C ARG A 295 25.24 32.11 -26.04
N PRO A 296 25.91 31.03 -26.44
CA PRO A 296 27.07 30.55 -25.70
C PRO A 296 28.15 31.62 -25.78
N THR A 297 28.53 32.15 -24.63
CA THR A 297 29.80 32.85 -24.49
C THR A 297 30.85 31.80 -24.78
N ARG A 298 31.49 31.87 -25.95
CA ARG A 298 32.59 30.97 -26.33
C ARG A 298 33.57 30.90 -25.17
N LEU A 299 33.66 29.74 -24.52
CA LEU A 299 34.74 29.45 -23.59
C LEU A 299 36.04 29.60 -24.39
N THR A 300 36.81 30.61 -24.01
CA THR A 300 38.08 30.94 -24.64
C THR A 300 39.03 29.78 -24.49
N ARG A 301 39.66 29.48 -25.62
CA ARG A 301 40.55 28.38 -25.94
C ARG A 301 41.89 28.52 -25.21
N ASP A 302 41.93 28.45 -23.88
CA ASP A 302 43.19 28.55 -23.12
C ASP A 302 43.37 27.53 -21.98
N ASN A 303 42.47 26.55 -21.84
CA ASN A 303 42.76 25.34 -21.07
C ASN A 303 42.05 24.14 -21.71
N PRO A 304 42.76 23.20 -22.36
CA PRO A 304 42.14 21.96 -22.80
C PRO A 304 41.73 21.17 -21.55
N PRO A 305 40.48 20.71 -21.44
CA PRO A 305 40.13 19.80 -20.37
C PRO A 305 40.85 18.45 -20.61
N PRO A 306 41.18 17.70 -19.54
CA PRO A 306 41.91 16.43 -19.67
C PRO A 306 41.18 15.46 -20.59
N LYS A 307 41.94 14.56 -21.22
CA LYS A 307 41.61 13.64 -22.34
C LYS A 307 40.34 12.78 -22.22
N GLU A 308 39.60 12.89 -21.12
CA GLU A 308 38.36 12.20 -20.80
C GLU A 308 37.33 13.24 -20.31
N THR A 309 36.97 14.20 -21.16
CA THR A 309 35.99 15.23 -20.80
C THR A 309 34.88 15.22 -21.85
N PHE A 310 33.78 14.55 -21.54
CA PHE A 310 32.59 14.51 -22.38
C PHE A 310 31.62 15.61 -21.97
N VAL A 311 31.57 16.68 -22.75
CA VAL A 311 30.58 17.76 -22.60
C VAL A 311 29.28 17.29 -23.25
N ILE A 312 28.26 17.05 -22.43
CA ILE A 312 26.89 16.82 -22.93
C ILE A 312 26.25 18.20 -23.04
N GLU A 313 26.25 18.77 -24.23
CA GLU A 313 25.50 19.97 -24.56
C GLU A 313 24.02 19.58 -24.75
N GLU A 314 23.10 20.41 -24.26
CA GLU A 314 21.65 20.35 -24.59
C GLU A 314 20.74 19.33 -23.83
N ALA A 315 21.07 18.90 -22.61
CA ALA A 315 20.15 18.05 -21.84
C ALA A 315 19.18 18.89 -20.98
N THR A 316 17.93 19.07 -21.42
CA THR A 316 16.89 19.79 -20.65
C THR A 316 16.09 18.89 -19.71
N GLN A 317 16.18 17.57 -19.90
CA GLN A 317 15.46 16.57 -19.10
C GLN A 317 16.41 15.51 -18.52
N VAL A 318 16.01 14.91 -17.41
CA VAL A 318 16.76 13.83 -16.75
C VAL A 318 16.91 12.61 -17.65
N GLY A 319 15.90 12.30 -18.46
CA GLY A 319 15.96 11.19 -19.41
C GLY A 319 17.15 11.33 -20.36
N ASP A 320 17.34 12.53 -20.91
CA ASP A 320 18.44 12.82 -21.84
C ASP A 320 19.81 12.66 -21.16
N VAL A 321 19.93 13.12 -19.90
CA VAL A 321 21.17 12.97 -19.11
C VAL A 321 21.47 11.51 -18.84
N VAL A 322 20.48 10.74 -18.36
CA VAL A 322 20.66 9.31 -18.06
C VAL A 322 20.99 8.53 -19.34
N GLU A 323 20.35 8.84 -20.46
CA GLU A 323 20.64 8.20 -21.76
C GLU A 323 22.05 8.55 -22.25
N ALA A 324 22.47 9.81 -22.15
CA ALA A 324 23.80 10.25 -22.55
C ALA A 324 24.89 9.58 -21.68
N LEU A 325 24.69 9.53 -20.36
CA LEU A 325 25.63 8.86 -19.45
C LEU A 325 25.71 7.34 -19.72
N ASN A 326 24.57 6.69 -20.00
CA ASN A 326 24.53 5.29 -20.40
C ASN A 326 25.29 5.04 -21.71
N LYS A 327 25.14 5.93 -22.72
CA LYS A 327 25.87 5.82 -24.01
C LYS A 327 27.38 5.97 -23.85
N VAL A 328 27.83 6.75 -22.87
CA VAL A 328 29.26 6.96 -22.58
C VAL A 328 29.83 5.82 -21.71
N GLY A 329 28.99 4.89 -21.26
CA GLY A 329 29.42 3.74 -20.44
C GLY A 329 29.65 4.09 -18.97
N ALA A 330 29.02 5.16 -18.47
CA ALA A 330 29.04 5.49 -17.05
C ALA A 330 28.43 4.34 -16.23
N SER A 331 29.04 4.00 -15.09
CA SER A 331 28.46 2.97 -14.22
C SER A 331 27.17 3.47 -13.55
N THR A 332 26.29 2.57 -13.10
CA THR A 332 25.09 2.95 -12.33
C THR A 332 25.43 3.84 -11.13
N ARG A 333 26.54 3.55 -10.45
CA ARG A 333 27.05 4.36 -9.34
C ARG A 333 27.43 5.77 -9.78
N ASP A 334 27.90 5.91 -11.02
CA ASP A 334 28.25 7.21 -11.56
C ASP A 334 27.03 8.05 -11.92
N ILE A 335 26.01 7.41 -12.47
CA ILE A 335 24.72 8.05 -12.74
C ILE A 335 24.06 8.49 -11.42
N ILE A 336 24.07 7.64 -10.39
CA ILE A 336 23.55 7.98 -9.06
C ILE A 336 24.27 9.22 -8.51
N ALA A 337 25.60 9.21 -8.48
CA ALA A 337 26.38 10.32 -7.92
C ALA A 337 26.15 11.65 -8.66
N ILE A 338 25.98 11.60 -9.99
CA ILE A 338 25.67 12.79 -10.79
C ILE A 338 24.25 13.29 -10.47
N LEU A 339 23.25 12.41 -10.41
CA LEU A 339 21.87 12.80 -10.07
C LEU A 339 21.75 13.34 -8.64
N GLU A 340 22.49 12.78 -7.68
CA GLU A 340 22.60 13.30 -6.32
C GLU A 340 23.24 14.69 -6.29
N ALA A 341 24.32 14.90 -7.07
CA ALA A 341 24.97 16.21 -7.19
C ALA A 341 24.04 17.25 -7.82
N LEU A 342 23.29 16.88 -8.87
CA LEU A 342 22.28 17.74 -9.50
C LEU A 342 21.16 18.13 -8.51
N LYS A 343 20.71 17.19 -7.69
CA LYS A 343 19.73 17.45 -6.62
C LYS A 343 20.29 18.36 -5.53
N ALA A 344 21.52 18.12 -5.09
CA ALA A 344 22.19 18.93 -4.07
C ALA A 344 22.44 20.38 -4.56
N ALA A 345 22.70 20.56 -5.85
CA ALA A 345 22.82 21.86 -6.50
C ALA A 345 21.47 22.57 -6.70
N GLY A 346 20.34 21.90 -6.44
CA GLY A 346 19.00 22.42 -6.68
C GLY A 346 18.59 22.46 -8.16
N ALA A 347 19.41 21.89 -9.05
CA ALA A 347 19.16 21.87 -10.49
C ALA A 347 18.22 20.74 -10.93
N LEU A 348 18.05 19.70 -10.11
CA LEU A 348 17.11 18.60 -10.35
C LEU A 348 15.79 18.81 -9.60
N HIS A 349 14.71 19.07 -10.34
CA HIS A 349 13.36 19.27 -9.79
C HIS A 349 12.58 17.96 -9.63
N ALA A 350 13.18 16.98 -8.95
CA ALA A 350 12.54 15.69 -8.67
C ALA A 350 12.98 15.09 -7.34
N GLU A 351 12.11 14.24 -6.78
CA GLU A 351 12.51 13.34 -5.71
C GLU A 351 13.44 12.25 -6.29
N LEU A 352 14.49 11.90 -5.54
CA LEU A 352 15.46 10.86 -5.92
C LEU A 352 15.43 9.81 -4.82
N GLU A 353 15.11 8.56 -5.18
CA GLU A 353 15.08 7.40 -4.30
C GLU A 353 16.01 6.30 -4.82
N ILE A 354 16.83 5.74 -3.94
CA ILE A 354 17.83 4.71 -4.26
C ILE A 354 17.47 3.44 -3.47
N GLN A 355 17.37 2.30 -4.17
CA GLN A 355 16.91 1.00 -3.65
C GLN A 355 17.92 -0.13 -3.83
#